data_AF-V5GK19-F1
#
_entry.id   AF-V5GK19-F1
#
_cell.length_a   1.000
_cell.length_b   1.000
_cell.length_c   1.000
_cell.angle_alpha   90.00
_cell.angle_beta   90.00
_cell.angle_gamma   90.00
#
_symmetry.space_group_name_H-M   'P 1'
#
loop_
_entity.id
_entity.type
_entity.pdbx_description
1 polymer ?
#
loop_
_entity_poly.entity_id
_entity_poly.type
_entity_poly.pdbx_seq_one_letter_code
_entity_poly.pdbx_strand_id
1 'polypeptide(L)'
;MYVQSLLVIFCLFICSYSQDTAHKPPLPEDDPKNFSDQNATKLVELSGTHWVKRRTYNVTTKSGEVTCEYAKILRTRWEKMYTPYNWETEIGSTWTSGNQTLFLEKSGNHYGTERAPILPD
;
A
#
# COMPACT_ATOMS: atom_id res chain seq x y z
N MET A 1 -17.47 9.37 -56.34
CA MET A 1 -16.03 9.03 -56.20
C MET A 1 -15.36 9.80 -55.06
N TYR A 2 -15.70 11.08 -54.82
CA TYR A 2 -15.11 11.89 -53.74
C TYR A 2 -15.43 11.41 -52.32
N VAL A 3 -16.69 11.05 -52.06
CA VAL A 3 -17.17 10.59 -50.72
C VAL A 3 -16.49 9.28 -50.29
N GLN A 4 -16.27 8.36 -51.22
CA GLN A 4 -15.62 7.07 -50.94
C GLN A 4 -14.13 7.25 -50.62
N SER A 5 -13.46 8.21 -51.28
CA SER A 5 -12.07 8.56 -50.97
C SER A 5 -11.94 9.22 -49.58
N LEU A 6 -12.85 10.12 -49.22
CA LEU A 6 -12.90 10.73 -47.87
C LEU A 6 -13.08 9.69 -46.76
N LEU A 7 -13.95 8.70 -46.98
CA LEU A 7 -14.18 7.61 -46.04
C LEU A 7 -12.92 6.78 -45.83
N VAL A 8 -12.20 6.43 -46.90
CA VAL A 8 -10.93 5.69 -46.82
C VAL A 8 -9.87 6.49 -46.07
N ILE A 9 -9.73 7.79 -46.35
CA ILE A 9 -8.78 8.66 -45.65
C ILE A 9 -9.12 8.75 -44.16
N PHE A 10 -10.40 8.96 -43.82
CA PHE A 10 -10.85 9.00 -42.43
C PHE A 10 -10.58 7.67 -41.70
N CYS A 11 -10.85 6.53 -42.34
CA CYS A 11 -10.53 5.21 -41.81
C CYS A 11 -9.03 5.02 -41.57
N LEU A 12 -8.16 5.48 -42.47
CA LEU A 12 -6.71 5.39 -42.27
C LEU A 12 -6.22 6.28 -41.11
N PHE A 13 -6.82 7.46 -40.91
CA PHE A 13 -6.49 8.34 -39.79
C PHE A 13 -6.88 7.74 -38.43
N ILE A 14 -8.09 7.18 -38.30
CA ILE A 14 -8.52 6.54 -37.03
C ILE A 14 -7.77 5.24 -36.76
N CYS A 15 -7.36 4.49 -37.79
CA CYS A 15 -6.56 3.27 -37.64
C CYS A 15 -5.08 3.53 -37.34
N SER A 16 -4.59 4.75 -37.62
CA SER A 16 -3.23 5.19 -37.27
C SER A 16 -3.13 5.79 -35.87
N TYR A 17 -4.27 5.92 -35.17
CA TYR A 17 -4.29 6.38 -33.78
C TYR A 17 -3.73 5.26 -32.89
N SER A 18 -2.41 5.19 -32.82
CA SER A 18 -1.71 4.42 -31.80
C SER A 18 -2.18 4.95 -30.44
N GLN A 19 -2.87 4.13 -29.66
CA GLN A 19 -3.06 4.45 -28.25
C GLN A 19 -1.66 4.64 -27.67
N ASP A 20 -1.38 5.82 -27.14
CA ASP A 20 -0.11 6.16 -26.53
C ASP A 20 0.02 5.39 -25.21
N THR A 21 0.29 4.09 -25.33
CA THR A 21 0.55 3.16 -24.24
C THR A 21 2.05 3.11 -23.91
N ALA A 22 2.85 4.04 -24.47
CA ALA A 22 4.30 4.06 -24.29
C ALA A 22 4.71 4.32 -22.83
N HIS A 23 3.85 4.97 -22.05
CA HIS A 23 4.11 5.29 -20.66
C HIS A 23 3.25 4.45 -19.72
N LYS A 24 3.85 3.40 -19.16
CA LYS A 24 3.30 2.68 -18.00
C LYS A 24 3.21 3.69 -16.84
N PRO A 25 2.02 3.92 -16.25
CA PRO A 25 1.92 4.78 -15.08
C PRO A 25 2.80 4.22 -13.95
N PRO A 26 3.42 5.10 -13.13
CA PRO A 26 4.21 4.67 -12.00
C PRO A 26 3.36 3.82 -11.05
N LEU A 27 4.00 2.89 -10.35
CA LEU A 27 3.32 2.17 -9.29
C LEU A 27 2.94 3.17 -8.18
N PRO A 28 1.85 2.93 -7.41
CA PRO A 28 1.42 3.86 -6.38
C PRO A 28 2.51 4.25 -5.38
N GLU A 29 3.42 3.32 -5.06
CA GLU A 29 4.60 3.53 -4.21
C GLU A 29 5.67 4.45 -4.82
N ASP A 30 5.72 4.55 -6.15
CA ASP A 30 6.72 5.33 -6.89
C ASP A 30 6.18 6.68 -7.36
N ASP A 31 4.87 6.92 -7.30
CA ASP A 31 4.24 8.18 -7.70
C ASP A 31 4.46 9.26 -6.62
N PRO A 32 5.24 10.33 -6.91
CA PRO A 32 5.50 11.39 -5.94
C PRO A 32 4.25 12.09 -5.40
N LYS A 33 3.13 12.03 -6.14
CA LYS A 33 1.84 12.58 -5.68
C LYS A 33 1.30 11.86 -4.44
N ASN A 34 1.69 10.60 -4.22
CA ASN A 34 1.22 9.80 -3.09
C ASN A 34 2.12 9.89 -1.85
N PHE A 35 3.32 10.48 -1.97
CA PHE A 35 4.33 10.46 -0.89
C PHE A 35 3.84 11.12 0.40
N SER A 36 3.01 12.16 0.32
CA SER A 36 2.43 12.83 1.49
C SER A 36 1.49 11.93 2.31
N ASP A 37 0.87 10.96 1.64
CA ASP A 37 -0.07 10.00 2.21
C ASP A 37 0.62 8.68 2.62
N GLN A 38 1.81 8.40 2.09
CA GLN A 38 2.61 7.21 2.37
C GLN A 38 3.60 7.37 3.54
N ASN A 39 3.41 8.40 4.38
CA ASN A 39 4.25 8.59 5.56
C ASN A 39 3.88 7.60 6.68
N ALA A 40 4.64 6.51 6.78
CA ALA A 40 4.43 5.45 7.77
C ALA A 40 4.64 5.91 9.22
N THR A 41 5.36 7.00 9.48
CA THR A 41 5.53 7.52 10.86
C THR A 41 4.21 7.95 11.48
N LYS A 42 3.22 8.36 10.67
CA LYS A 42 1.87 8.68 11.17
C LYS A 42 1.15 7.46 11.76
N LEU A 43 1.55 6.23 11.43
CA LEU A 43 0.94 5.02 12.00
C LEU A 43 1.12 4.93 13.52
N VAL A 44 2.22 5.46 14.07
CA VAL A 44 2.48 5.41 15.52
C VAL A 44 1.53 6.33 16.31
N GLU A 45 0.97 7.34 15.64
CA GLU A 45 -0.02 8.27 16.20
C GLU A 45 -1.42 7.64 16.24
N LEU A 46 -1.67 6.63 15.40
CA LEU A 46 -2.93 5.90 15.30
C LEU A 46 -3.02 4.77 16.33
N SER A 47 -2.73 5.04 17.60
CA SER A 47 -2.91 4.04 18.67
C SER A 47 -4.36 3.53 18.69
N GLY A 48 -4.56 2.22 18.76
CA GLY A 48 -5.89 1.62 18.70
C GLY A 48 -5.92 0.27 17.99
N THR A 49 -7.13 -0.27 17.85
CA THR A 49 -7.38 -1.53 17.14
C THR A 49 -7.77 -1.26 15.69
N HIS A 50 -7.02 -1.86 14.76
CA HIS A 50 -7.21 -1.71 13.32
C HIS A 50 -7.53 -3.06 12.70
N TRP A 51 -8.69 -3.16 12.05
CA TRP A 51 -9.20 -4.39 11.47
C TRP A 51 -8.83 -4.51 9.99
N VAL A 52 -8.40 -5.69 9.57
CA VAL A 52 -8.27 -6.01 8.15
C VAL A 52 -9.68 -6.19 7.58
N LYS A 53 -10.06 -5.34 6.61
CA LYS A 53 -11.37 -5.41 5.95
C LYS A 53 -11.35 -6.11 4.61
N ARG A 54 -10.21 -6.09 3.91
CA ARG A 54 -10.07 -6.65 2.57
C ARG A 54 -8.64 -7.07 2.30
N ARG A 55 -8.49 -8.19 1.58
CA ARG A 55 -7.24 -8.65 0.97
C ARG A 55 -7.49 -8.95 -0.51
N THR A 56 -6.42 -8.97 -1.30
CA THR A 56 -6.44 -9.40 -2.71
C THR A 56 -5.97 -10.84 -2.90
N TYR A 57 -5.54 -11.49 -1.81
CA TYR A 57 -5.07 -12.87 -1.78
C TYR A 57 -5.68 -13.61 -0.58
N ASN A 58 -5.82 -14.93 -0.72
CA ASN A 58 -6.33 -15.79 0.34
C ASN A 58 -5.21 -16.13 1.33
N VAL A 59 -5.53 -16.11 2.63
CA VAL A 59 -4.62 -16.52 3.70
C VAL A 59 -5.19 -17.74 4.37
N THR A 60 -4.49 -18.87 4.26
CA THR A 60 -4.91 -20.15 4.85
C THR A 60 -3.74 -20.78 5.57
N THR A 61 -3.99 -21.32 6.76
CA THR A 61 -3.02 -22.11 7.51
C THR A 61 -3.37 -23.60 7.41
N LYS A 62 -2.49 -24.49 7.90
CA LYS A 62 -2.81 -25.92 8.04
C LYS A 62 -4.03 -26.17 8.93
N SER A 63 -4.33 -25.24 9.84
CA SER A 63 -5.41 -25.34 10.81
C SER A 63 -6.73 -24.71 10.31
N GLY A 64 -6.73 -24.04 9.16
CA GLY A 64 -7.93 -23.46 8.56
C GLY A 64 -7.74 -22.08 7.94
N GLU A 65 -8.85 -21.52 7.45
CA GLU A 65 -8.94 -20.14 6.96
C GLU A 65 -8.70 -19.13 8.08
N VAL A 66 -8.05 -18.03 7.72
CA VAL A 66 -7.73 -16.92 8.62
C VAL A 66 -8.80 -15.85 8.47
N THR A 67 -9.48 -15.53 9.57
CA THR A 67 -10.56 -14.54 9.61
C THR A 67 -10.38 -13.57 10.79
N CYS A 68 -11.21 -12.53 10.85
CA CYS A 68 -11.26 -11.60 11.99
C CYS A 68 -9.89 -11.00 12.38
N GLU A 69 -9.02 -10.74 11.40
CA GLU A 69 -7.68 -10.23 11.64
C GLU A 69 -7.69 -8.77 12.08
N TYR A 70 -6.95 -8.49 13.15
CA TYR A 70 -6.70 -7.12 13.58
C TYR A 70 -5.32 -6.93 14.20
N ALA A 71 -4.84 -5.70 14.18
CA ALA A 71 -3.64 -5.25 14.87
C ALA A 71 -3.99 -4.14 15.86
N LYS A 72 -3.55 -4.29 17.11
CA LYS A 72 -3.66 -3.29 18.16
C LYS A 72 -2.32 -2.59 18.34
N ILE A 73 -2.25 -1.37 17.84
CA ILE A 73 -1.10 -0.49 17.96
C ILE A 73 -1.12 0.12 19.37
N LEU A 74 -0.09 -0.17 20.17
CA LEU A 74 0.04 0.39 21.50
C LEU A 74 0.65 1.79 21.39
N ARG A 75 0.13 2.73 22.18
CA ARG A 75 0.65 4.10 22.22
C ARG A 75 2.13 4.07 22.58
N THR A 76 2.97 4.53 21.66
CA THR A 76 4.42 4.60 21.88
C THR A 76 4.74 5.91 22.61
N ARG A 77 5.71 5.88 23.54
CA ARG A 77 6.29 7.11 24.11
C ARG A 77 7.14 7.74 23.00
N TRP A 78 6.94 9.03 22.73
CA TRP A 78 7.39 9.86 21.58
C TRP A 78 8.85 9.72 21.06
N GLU A 79 9.66 8.82 21.59
CA GLU A 79 11.10 8.71 21.36
C GLU A 79 11.53 7.37 20.71
N LYS A 80 10.62 6.43 20.43
CA LYS A 80 10.97 5.14 19.85
C LYS A 80 10.45 4.99 18.42
N MET A 81 11.35 4.70 17.48
CA MET A 81 11.05 4.24 16.10
C MET A 81 10.41 2.83 16.05
N TYR A 82 10.10 2.27 17.21
CA TYR A 82 9.58 0.93 17.40
C TYR A 82 8.25 1.05 18.14
N THR A 83 7.17 0.60 17.50
CA THR A 83 5.86 0.52 18.14
C THR A 83 5.51 -0.93 18.43
N PRO A 84 5.43 -1.33 19.72
CA PRO A 84 4.91 -2.65 20.04
C PRO A 84 3.44 -2.72 19.62
N TYR A 85 3.06 -3.82 18.99
CA TYR A 85 1.68 -4.10 18.65
C TYR A 85 1.33 -5.55 18.94
N ASN A 86 0.07 -5.75 19.30
CA ASN A 86 -0.50 -7.08 19.46
C ASN A 86 -1.34 -7.38 18.21
N TRP A 87 -1.27 -8.59 17.70
CA TRP A 87 -2.15 -9.04 16.62
C TRP A 87 -3.00 -10.18 17.12
N GLU A 88 -4.17 -10.31 16.53
CA GLU A 88 -5.07 -11.43 16.77
C GLU A 88 -5.86 -11.74 15.51
N THR A 89 -6.19 -13.02 15.36
CA THR A 89 -6.97 -13.56 14.24
C THR A 89 -7.68 -14.82 14.69
N GLU A 90 -8.76 -15.15 14.00
CA GLU A 90 -9.48 -16.40 14.16
C GLU A 90 -9.07 -17.39 13.07
N ILE A 91 -8.59 -18.56 13.49
CA ILE A 91 -8.24 -19.67 12.59
C ILE A 91 -9.27 -20.77 12.81
N GLY A 92 -10.16 -20.96 11.83
CA GLY A 92 -11.34 -21.81 11.99
C GLY A 92 -12.32 -21.23 13.01
N SER A 93 -12.24 -21.66 14.27
CA SER A 93 -13.05 -21.15 15.40
C SER A 93 -12.21 -20.84 16.63
N THR A 94 -10.89 -20.76 16.47
CA THR A 94 -9.93 -20.57 17.55
C THR A 94 -9.23 -19.23 17.37
N TRP A 95 -9.31 -18.39 18.40
CA TRP A 95 -8.55 -17.15 18.48
C TRP A 95 -7.07 -17.43 18.70
N THR A 96 -6.23 -16.82 17.87
CA THR A 96 -4.78 -16.89 17.94
C THR A 96 -4.23 -15.49 17.98
N SER A 97 -3.31 -15.23 18.92
CA SER A 97 -2.73 -13.90 19.13
C SER A 97 -1.22 -13.96 19.27
N GLY A 98 -0.55 -12.84 19.02
CA GLY A 98 0.86 -12.68 19.32
C GLY A 98 1.28 -11.22 19.46
N ASN A 99 2.50 -11.03 19.95
CA ASN A 99 3.12 -9.72 20.11
C ASN A 99 4.21 -9.56 19.05
N GLN A 100 4.31 -8.37 18.47
CA GLN A 100 5.33 -8.03 17.50
C GLN A 100 5.78 -6.58 17.68
N THR A 101 6.97 -6.28 17.17
CA THR A 101 7.50 -4.92 17.13
C THR A 101 7.36 -4.40 15.71
N LEU A 102 6.65 -3.29 15.53
CA LEU A 102 6.62 -2.58 14.25
C LEU A 102 7.92 -1.79 14.10
N PHE A 103 8.68 -2.08 13.03
CA PHE A 103 9.83 -1.29 12.62
C PHE A 103 9.47 -0.49 11.37
N LEU A 104 9.78 0.81 11.38
CA LEU A 104 9.50 1.69 10.26
C LEU A 104 10.75 1.84 9.42
N GLU A 105 10.65 1.44 8.16
CA GLU A 105 11.71 1.59 7.17
C GLU A 105 11.21 2.37 5.96
N LYS A 106 12.16 3.03 5.30
CA LYS A 106 11.94 3.64 4.00
C LYS A 106 12.16 2.58 2.92
N SER A 107 11.14 2.36 2.10
CA SER A 107 11.22 1.50 0.91
C SER A 107 11.06 2.34 -0.35
N GLY A 108 11.64 1.92 -1.49
CA GLY A 108 11.51 2.63 -2.75
C GLY A 108 12.17 4.01 -2.81
N ASN A 109 11.90 4.74 -3.88
CA ASN A 109 12.52 6.03 -4.18
C ASN A 109 11.71 7.20 -3.61
N HIS A 110 11.52 7.22 -2.29
CA HIS A 110 10.92 8.37 -1.61
C HIS A 110 11.97 9.49 -1.43
N TYR A 111 12.18 10.30 -2.47
CA TYR A 111 13.02 11.50 -2.40
C TYR A 111 12.30 12.64 -1.66
N GLY A 112 11.88 12.40 -0.41
CA GLY A 112 11.47 13.44 0.52
C GLY A 112 12.66 13.90 1.34
N THR A 113 12.78 15.21 1.57
CA THR A 113 13.75 15.81 2.50
C THR A 113 13.41 15.40 3.93
N GLU A 114 13.76 14.17 4.32
CA GLU A 114 13.66 13.73 5.70
C GLU A 114 14.78 14.42 6.50
N ARG A 115 14.36 15.21 7.50
CA ARG A 115 15.24 15.59 8.61
C ARG A 115 15.83 14.28 9.15
N ALA A 116 17.16 14.20 9.18
CA ALA A 116 17.89 12.99 9.50
C ALA A 116 17.31 12.28 10.75
N PRO A 117 17.30 10.94 10.78
CA PRO A 117 16.99 10.22 12.01
C PRO A 117 17.92 10.75 13.10
N ILE A 118 17.34 11.26 14.19
CA ILE A 118 18.09 11.64 15.38
C ILE A 118 18.65 10.33 15.93
N LEU A 119 19.92 10.09 15.65
CA LEU A 119 20.71 9.05 16.31
C LEU A 119 20.71 9.37 17.81
N PRO A 120 20.41 8.40 18.69
CA PRO A 120 20.64 8.59 20.11
C PRO A 120 22.15 8.68 20.37
N ASP A 121 22.56 9.72 21.10
CA ASP A 121 23.89 9.83 21.70
C ASP A 121 24.18 8.68 22.68
#